data_AF-A0A258SBI4-F1
#
_entry.id   AF-A0A258SBI4-F1
#
_cell.length_a   1.000
_cell.length_b   1.000
_cell.length_c   1.000
_cell.angle_alpha   90.00
_cell.angle_beta   90.00
_cell.angle_gamma   90.00
#
_symmetry.space_group_name_H-M   'P 1'
#
loop_
_entity.id
_entity.type
_entity.pdbx_description
1 polymer ?
#
loop_
_entity_poly.entity_id
_entity_poly.type
_entity_poly.pdbx_seq_one_letter_code
_entity_poly.pdbx_strand_id
1 'polypeptide(L)'
;MPTRRRALMLGAVGATAIVSIRPALAQTTASVLTCEIPVPDPARAGSYIAADGSLVPAGTAGAFPPARVPFKGEDVRRAMAGGRLPGMDSDRTRAYLQYIRRLQSGTSGFTCFASLQMPRG
;
A
#
# COMPACT_ATOMS: atom_id res chain seq x y z
N MET A 1 -57.66 -31.85 27.67
CA MET A 1 -56.44 -31.12 28.16
C MET A 1 -55.22 -32.00 27.93
N PRO A 2 -54.00 -31.50 27.66
CA PRO A 2 -53.55 -30.12 27.42
C PRO A 2 -52.68 -29.94 26.15
N THR A 3 -52.52 -28.68 25.78
CA THR A 3 -51.49 -28.05 24.96
C THR A 3 -50.08 -28.63 25.17
N ARG A 4 -49.32 -28.87 24.08
CA ARG A 4 -47.86 -28.99 24.13
C ARG A 4 -47.20 -28.09 23.10
N ARG A 5 -46.60 -27.03 23.64
CA ARG A 5 -45.60 -26.16 23.02
C ARG A 5 -44.38 -27.00 22.58
N ARG A 6 -43.86 -26.74 21.39
CA ARG A 6 -42.41 -26.73 21.16
C ARG A 6 -42.04 -25.51 20.32
N ALA A 7 -41.61 -24.49 21.05
CA ALA A 7 -40.84 -23.38 20.55
C ALA A 7 -39.40 -23.84 20.32
N LEU A 8 -38.80 -23.40 19.21
CA LEU A 8 -37.59 -22.56 19.15
C LEU A 8 -37.10 -22.59 17.69
N MET A 9 -37.43 -21.56 16.90
CA MET A 9 -36.57 -21.20 15.79
C MET A 9 -35.34 -20.52 16.40
N LEU A 10 -34.23 -21.26 16.47
CA LEU A 10 -32.92 -20.66 16.76
C LEU A 10 -32.57 -19.74 15.58
N GLY A 11 -32.61 -18.44 15.86
CA GLY A 11 -32.08 -17.42 14.97
C GLY A 11 -30.59 -17.63 14.76
N ALA A 12 -30.20 -17.78 13.50
CA ALA A 12 -28.84 -17.51 13.06
C ALA A 12 -28.87 -16.21 12.26
N VAL A 13 -28.98 -15.09 12.97
CA VAL A 13 -28.77 -13.76 12.39
C VAL A 13 -27.27 -13.55 12.30
N GLY A 14 -26.65 -14.17 11.29
CA GLY A 14 -25.27 -13.87 10.92
C GLY A 14 -25.25 -12.56 10.13
N ALA A 15 -25.21 -11.42 10.82
CA ALA A 15 -24.87 -10.16 10.16
C ALA A 15 -23.37 -10.18 9.87
N THR A 16 -22.97 -10.71 8.72
CA THR A 16 -21.63 -10.48 8.21
C THR A 16 -21.59 -9.02 7.75
N ALA A 17 -21.06 -8.14 8.60
CA ALA A 17 -20.65 -6.82 8.15
C ALA A 17 -19.49 -7.03 7.17
N ILE A 18 -19.81 -7.13 5.88
CA ILE A 18 -18.82 -6.90 4.84
C ILE A 18 -18.42 -5.44 5.05
N VAL A 19 -17.28 -5.23 5.69
CA VAL A 19 -16.63 -3.93 5.69
C VAL A 19 -16.27 -3.69 4.24
N SER A 20 -17.14 -2.99 3.53
CA SER A 20 -16.81 -2.34 2.28
C SER A 20 -15.81 -1.27 2.64
N ILE A 21 -14.54 -1.67 2.74
CA ILE A 21 -13.46 -0.76 2.41
C ILE A 21 -13.77 -0.42 0.97
N ARG A 22 -14.40 0.73 0.74
CA ARG A 22 -14.29 1.37 -0.57
C ARG A 22 -12.79 1.50 -0.71
N PRO A 23 -12.10 0.72 -1.56
CA PRO A 23 -10.83 1.25 -2.00
C PRO A 23 -11.28 2.56 -2.65
N ALA A 24 -10.73 3.68 -2.23
CA ALA A 24 -10.65 4.79 -3.14
C ALA A 24 -9.81 4.24 -4.30
N LEU A 25 -10.44 3.50 -5.22
CA LEU A 25 -9.96 3.22 -6.55
C LEU A 25 -10.04 4.59 -7.20
N ALA A 26 -9.05 5.42 -6.88
CA ALA A 26 -8.72 6.59 -7.63
C ALA A 26 -8.41 6.08 -9.04
N GLN A 27 -9.46 6.05 -9.86
CA GLN A 27 -9.46 6.14 -11.31
C GLN A 27 -8.32 5.32 -11.96
N THR A 28 -8.49 4.01 -12.09
CA THR A 28 -7.68 3.20 -13.01
C THR A 28 -8.13 3.47 -14.44
N THR A 29 -7.77 4.63 -14.99
CA THR A 29 -7.97 4.96 -16.40
C THR A 29 -6.71 5.61 -16.95
N ALA A 30 -5.96 4.80 -17.72
CA ALA A 30 -4.99 5.21 -18.73
C ALA A 30 -3.92 6.24 -18.34
N SER A 31 -2.86 5.80 -17.66
CA SER A 31 -1.49 6.09 -18.12
C SER A 31 -0.48 5.30 -17.28
N VAL A 32 0.40 4.54 -17.95
CA VAL A 32 1.55 3.85 -17.32
C VAL A 32 2.54 4.86 -16.68
N LEU A 33 2.31 6.15 -16.89
CA LEU A 33 2.99 7.25 -16.21
C LEU A 33 2.28 7.61 -14.89
N THR A 34 0.94 7.72 -14.86
CA THR A 34 0.14 8.07 -13.67
C THR A 34 -0.13 6.91 -12.70
N CYS A 35 0.55 5.78 -12.86
CA CYS A 35 0.45 4.67 -11.91
C CYS A 35 0.96 5.09 -10.52
N GLU A 36 0.37 4.50 -9.48
CA GLU A 36 0.69 4.81 -8.08
C GLU A 36 1.44 3.66 -7.41
N ILE A 37 2.49 4.01 -6.66
CA ILE A 37 3.31 3.11 -5.86
C ILE A 37 3.10 3.45 -4.38
N PRO A 38 2.34 2.63 -3.63
CA PRO A 38 2.17 2.82 -2.20
C PRO A 38 3.47 2.47 -1.46
N VAL A 39 3.78 3.22 -0.41
CA VAL A 39 4.98 3.04 0.40
C VAL A 39 4.61 3.18 1.87
N PRO A 40 4.51 2.08 2.65
CA PRO A 40 4.61 0.69 2.24
C PRO A 40 3.35 0.19 1.51
N ASP A 41 3.41 -1.02 0.99
CA ASP A 41 2.27 -1.69 0.36
C ASP A 41 1.08 -1.82 1.34
N PRO A 42 -0.17 -1.86 0.84
CA PRO A 42 -1.37 -1.82 1.67
C PRO A 42 -1.45 -2.94 2.70
N ALA A 43 -0.85 -4.11 2.43
CA ALA A 43 -0.83 -5.23 3.38
C ALA A 43 0.08 -4.94 4.59
N ARG A 44 1.01 -3.97 4.48
CA ARG A 44 1.91 -3.54 5.54
C ARG A 44 1.79 -2.06 5.89
N ALA A 45 0.64 -1.42 5.61
CA ALA A 45 0.40 0.01 5.82
C ALA A 45 0.67 0.52 7.27
N GLY A 46 0.69 -0.36 8.28
CA GLY A 46 1.03 -0.02 9.67
C GLY A 46 2.53 -0.07 10.03
N SER A 47 3.39 -0.45 9.07
CA SER A 47 4.83 -0.59 9.29
C SER A 47 5.58 0.70 8.95
N TYR A 48 6.72 0.89 9.59
CA TYR A 48 7.67 1.96 9.32
C TYR A 48 8.76 1.45 8.37
N ILE A 49 9.50 2.37 7.76
CA ILE A 49 10.53 2.04 6.77
C ILE A 49 11.88 2.46 7.34
N ALA A 50 12.78 1.50 7.55
CA ALA A 50 14.14 1.78 7.95
C ALA A 50 14.95 2.39 6.79
N ALA A 51 16.12 2.95 7.09
CA ALA A 51 16.98 3.59 6.10
C ALA A 51 17.42 2.65 4.95
N ASP A 52 17.45 1.35 5.20
CA ASP A 52 17.76 0.30 4.22
C ASP A 52 16.53 -0.13 3.37
N GLY A 53 15.37 0.48 3.63
CA GLY A 53 14.11 0.14 2.97
C GLY A 53 13.40 -1.09 3.54
N SER A 54 13.85 -1.65 4.67
CA SER A 54 13.14 -2.74 5.35
C SER A 54 11.94 -2.22 6.15
N LEU A 55 10.95 -3.10 6.38
CA LEU A 55 9.80 -2.78 7.20
C LEU A 55 10.09 -3.09 8.66
N VAL A 56 9.86 -2.11 9.53
CA VAL A 56 10.15 -2.17 10.96
C VAL A 56 8.95 -1.70 11.79
N PRO A 57 8.84 -2.11 13.06
CA PRO A 57 7.82 -1.59 13.96
C PRO A 57 7.93 -0.07 14.17
N ALA A 58 6.81 0.55 14.51
CA ALA A 58 6.77 1.94 14.95
C ALA A 58 7.67 2.15 16.18
N GLY A 59 8.36 3.29 16.24
CA GLY A 59 9.29 3.62 17.34
C GLY A 59 10.72 3.10 17.15
N THR A 60 11.02 2.41 16.05
CA THR A 60 12.40 2.05 15.69
C THR A 60 13.23 3.30 15.40
N ALA A 61 14.39 3.43 16.03
CA ALA A 61 15.26 4.58 15.86
C ALA A 61 15.72 4.72 14.39
N GLY A 62 15.61 5.93 13.84
CA GLY A 62 15.98 6.20 12.44
C GLY A 62 15.02 5.62 11.39
N ALA A 63 13.87 5.09 11.81
CA ALA A 63 12.83 4.65 10.89
C ALA A 63 11.91 5.81 10.49
N PHE A 64 11.42 5.75 9.26
CA PHE A 64 10.53 6.74 8.68
C PHE A 64 9.08 6.23 8.70
N PRO A 65 8.10 7.12 8.97
CA PRO A 65 6.68 6.76 8.93
C PRO A 65 6.27 6.32 7.51
N PRO A 66 5.15 5.61 7.35
CA PRO A 66 4.60 5.32 6.03
C PRO A 66 4.22 6.60 5.28
N ALA A 67 4.30 6.58 3.95
CA ALA A 67 3.81 7.66 3.11
C ALA A 67 2.28 7.74 3.22
N ARG A 68 1.75 8.95 3.44
CA ARG A 68 0.30 9.18 3.57
C ARG A 68 -0.45 9.00 2.26
N VAL A 69 0.26 9.20 1.15
CA VAL A 69 -0.26 9.07 -0.21
C VAL A 69 0.68 8.19 -1.03
N PRO A 70 0.17 7.39 -1.96
CA PRO A 70 1.00 6.70 -2.94
C PRO A 70 1.80 7.69 -3.78
N PHE A 71 3.00 7.30 -4.20
CA PHE A 71 3.82 8.10 -5.11
C PHE A 71 3.47 7.80 -6.56
N LYS A 72 3.52 8.82 -7.42
CA LYS A 72 3.33 8.61 -8.85
C LYS A 72 4.56 7.95 -9.48
N GLY A 73 4.34 7.17 -10.53
CA GLY A 73 5.39 6.48 -11.26
C GLY A 73 6.44 7.45 -11.82
N GLU A 74 6.02 8.62 -12.32
CA GLU A 74 6.94 9.66 -12.80
C GLU A 74 7.83 10.23 -11.69
N ASP A 75 7.28 10.42 -10.49
CA ASP A 75 8.03 10.91 -9.33
C ASP A 75 9.07 9.89 -8.90
N VAL A 76 8.68 8.63 -8.84
CA VAL A 76 9.59 7.53 -8.49
C VAL A 76 10.68 7.38 -9.55
N ARG A 77 10.36 7.43 -10.84
CA ARG A 77 11.34 7.39 -11.93
C ARG A 77 12.35 8.53 -11.82
N ARG A 78 11.87 9.76 -11.66
CA ARG A 78 12.72 10.95 -11.49
C ARG A 78 13.59 10.84 -10.24
N ALA A 79 13.03 10.37 -9.13
CA ALA A 79 13.76 10.17 -7.89
C ALA A 79 14.84 9.08 -8.03
N MET A 80 14.57 8.00 -8.77
CA MET A 80 15.56 6.97 -9.09
C MET A 80 16.68 7.46 -10.02
N ALA A 81 16.41 8.46 -10.86
CA ALA A 81 17.42 9.14 -11.66
C ALA A 81 18.26 10.17 -10.88
N GLY A 82 18.09 10.27 -9.55
CA GLY A 82 18.82 11.19 -8.68
C GLY A 82 18.00 12.37 -8.15
N GLY A 83 16.70 12.43 -8.45
CA GLY A 83 15.78 13.43 -7.90
C GLY A 83 15.30 13.12 -6.48
N ARG A 84 14.30 13.89 -6.01
CA ARG A 84 13.60 13.67 -4.73
C ARG A 84 12.14 13.32 -4.93
N LEU A 85 11.58 12.56 -3.99
CA LEU A 85 10.14 12.30 -3.94
C LEU A 85 9.41 13.56 -3.45
N PRO A 86 8.19 13.83 -3.96
CA PRO A 86 7.44 15.04 -3.62
C PRO A 86 7.13 15.09 -2.12
N GLY A 87 7.43 16.22 -1.49
CA GLY A 87 7.18 16.45 -0.06
C GLY A 87 8.04 15.61 0.90
N MET A 88 9.13 14.99 0.40
CA MET A 88 10.03 14.15 1.21
C MET A 88 11.43 14.75 1.32
N ASP A 89 12.04 14.57 2.50
CA ASP A 89 13.46 14.85 2.76
C ASP A 89 14.39 13.89 2.01
N SER A 90 15.67 14.22 1.90
CA SER A 90 16.67 13.39 1.22
C SER A 90 16.76 11.99 1.83
N ASP A 91 16.76 11.88 3.16
CA ASP A 91 16.92 10.60 3.84
C ASP A 91 15.66 9.75 3.74
N ARG A 92 14.50 10.39 3.86
CA ARG A 92 13.20 9.74 3.69
C ARG A 92 13.01 9.27 2.23
N THR A 93 13.43 10.08 1.26
CA THR A 93 13.48 9.72 -0.15
C THR A 93 14.34 8.48 -0.36
N ARG A 94 15.56 8.44 0.18
CA ARG A 94 16.47 7.28 0.05
C ARG A 94 15.85 6.02 0.64
N ALA A 95 15.31 6.09 1.86
CA ALA A 95 14.68 4.95 2.52
C ALA A 95 13.50 4.39 1.70
N TYR A 96 12.65 5.27 1.18
CA TYR A 96 11.50 4.87 0.37
C TYR A 96 11.91 4.30 -0.98
N LEU A 97 12.92 4.87 -1.64
CA LEU A 97 13.46 4.30 -2.87
C LEU A 97 14.06 2.92 -2.63
N GLN A 98 14.77 2.70 -1.51
CA GLN A 98 15.27 1.38 -1.15
C GLN A 98 14.14 0.37 -0.92
N TYR A 99 13.04 0.80 -0.29
CA TYR A 99 11.84 -0.03 -0.17
C TYR A 99 11.25 -0.38 -1.55
N ILE A 100 11.08 0.62 -2.43
CA ILE A 100 10.53 0.42 -3.79
C ILE A 100 11.39 -0.55 -4.61
N ARG A 101 12.72 -0.45 -4.53
CA ARG A 101 13.66 -1.37 -5.22
C ARG A 101 13.52 -2.82 -4.77
N ARG A 102 13.00 -3.03 -3.56
CA ARG A 102 12.80 -4.36 -2.94
C ARG A 102 11.38 -4.88 -3.13
N LEU A 103 10.49 -4.15 -3.81
CA LEU A 103 9.15 -4.63 -4.12
C LEU A 103 9.24 -5.97 -4.86
N GLN A 104 8.46 -6.93 -4.39
CA GLN A 104 8.42 -8.29 -4.94
C GLN A 104 7.23 -8.43 -5.89
N SER A 105 7.31 -9.38 -6.82
CA SER A 105 6.20 -9.77 -7.67
C SER A 105 4.97 -10.12 -6.83
N GLY A 106 3.85 -9.44 -7.06
CA GLY A 106 2.61 -9.62 -6.29
C GLY A 106 2.37 -8.57 -5.20
N THR A 107 3.34 -7.69 -4.93
CA THR A 107 3.13 -6.52 -4.04
C THR A 107 2.53 -5.34 -4.81
N SER A 108 1.70 -4.54 -4.14
CA SER A 108 1.09 -3.35 -4.74
C SER A 108 2.17 -2.35 -5.17
N GLY A 109 2.09 -1.85 -6.41
CA GLY A 109 3.09 -0.95 -6.98
C GLY A 109 4.26 -1.64 -7.68
N PHE A 110 4.47 -2.95 -7.51
CA PHE A 110 5.53 -3.67 -8.23
C PHE A 110 5.34 -3.63 -9.75
N THR A 111 4.12 -3.82 -10.23
CA THR A 111 3.82 -3.79 -11.68
C THR A 111 4.10 -2.42 -12.29
N CYS A 112 3.83 -1.34 -11.54
CA CYS A 112 4.22 0.01 -11.91
C CYS A 112 5.75 0.14 -11.94
N PHE A 113 6.43 -0.22 -10.86
CA PHE A 113 7.88 -0.14 -10.76
C PHE A 113 8.62 -0.95 -11.84
N ALA A 114 8.17 -2.18 -12.12
CA ALA A 114 8.67 -3.02 -13.21
C ALA A 114 8.50 -2.32 -14.57
N SER A 115 7.37 -1.65 -14.79
CA SER A 115 7.13 -0.86 -16.00
C SER A 115 8.01 0.38 -16.11
N LEU A 116 8.53 0.90 -15.00
CA LEU A 116 9.50 2.00 -15.01
C LEU A 116 10.90 1.53 -15.42
N GLN A 117 11.27 0.30 -15.06
CA GLN A 117 12.58 -0.30 -15.33
C GLN A 117 12.72 -0.79 -16.77
N MET A 118 11.62 -1.02 -17.48
CA MET A 118 11.67 -1.33 -18.91
C MET A 118 12.23 -0.11 -19.69
N PRO A 119 13.36 -0.25 -20.39
CA PRO A 119 13.85 0.79 -21.29
C PRO A 119 12.80 0.99 -22.37
N ARG A 120 12.28 2.21 -22.48
CA ARG A 120 11.53 2.61 -23.67
C ARG A 120 12.59 3.12 -24.63
N GLY A 121 12.88 2.30 -25.64
CA GLY A 121 13.83 2.63 -26.71
C GLY A 121 13.41 3.85 -27.51
#